data_AF-A0A7L1C8M5-F1
#
_entry.id   AF-A0A7L1C8M5-F1
#
_cell.length_a   1.000
_cell.length_b   1.000
_cell.length_c   1.000
_cell.angle_alpha   90.00
_cell.angle_beta   90.00
_cell.angle_gamma   90.00
#
_symmetry.space_group_name_H-M   'P 1'
#
loop_
_entity.id
_entity.type
_entity.pdbx_description
1 polymer ?
#
loop_
_entity_poly.entity_id
_entity_poly.type
_entity_poly.pdbx_seq_one_letter_code
_entity_poly.pdbx_strand_id
1 'polypeptide(L)'
;LKDVISLKFKTMQSDGILLHREGQNGDHITMELTKGKLSLLINLGDTKTHPSNAQINITLGSLLDDQHWHSVLIEHFNNQVNFTVDKHTHHFHAKGEFSYLDLDYELSFGGIPVPGKSGTLSQRNFNGCFENIYYNGVNIIDLARKHKSQIYTVGNMSFSCLEPQVVPVTFLSSSSFLALPGTSGQDEVFVSFQFRTWNKEGLLLSSKLHQSSGGFVLYLSDGRVKINLHKT
;
A
#
# COMPACT_ATOMS: atom_id res chain seq x y z
N LEU A 1 8.92 3.10 -28.03
CA LEU A 1 8.78 4.04 -26.90
C LEU A 1 9.52 3.45 -25.69
N LYS A 2 10.23 4.25 -24.89
CA LYS A 2 10.85 3.79 -23.63
C LYS A 2 10.27 4.60 -22.48
N ASP A 3 9.59 3.93 -21.57
CA ASP A 3 9.11 4.54 -20.32
C ASP A 3 9.86 3.92 -19.14
N VAL A 4 10.30 4.76 -18.21
CA VAL A 4 10.98 4.36 -16.98
C VAL A 4 10.36 5.10 -15.81
N ILE A 5 9.78 4.35 -14.89
CA ILE A 5 9.26 4.86 -13.63
C ILE A 5 10.10 4.24 -12.51
N SER A 6 10.66 5.07 -11.64
CA SER A 6 11.34 4.61 -10.44
C SER A 6 10.87 5.40 -9.23
N LEU A 7 10.70 4.71 -8.11
CA LEU A 7 10.37 5.32 -6.84
C LEU A 7 10.87 4.45 -5.70
N LYS A 8 10.92 5.02 -4.51
CA LYS A 8 11.00 4.26 -3.28
C LYS A 8 9.85 4.62 -2.38
N PHE A 9 9.37 3.66 -1.60
CA PHE A 9 8.29 3.85 -0.67
C PHE A 9 8.63 3.24 0.70
N LYS A 10 7.97 3.74 1.74
CA LYS A 10 8.09 3.28 3.12
C LYS A 10 6.73 3.38 3.80
N THR A 11 6.21 2.29 4.38
CA THR A 11 4.88 2.26 5.02
C THR A 11 4.77 1.16 6.08
N MET A 12 3.77 1.30 6.97
CA MET A 12 3.27 0.22 7.85
C MET A 12 1.90 -0.31 7.42
N GLN A 13 1.28 0.29 6.40
CA GLN A 13 0.00 -0.17 5.90
C GLN A 13 0.23 -1.34 4.96
N SER A 14 -0.55 -2.40 5.13
CA SER A 14 -0.49 -3.58 4.27
C SER A 14 -1.14 -3.37 2.90
N ASP A 15 -1.96 -2.33 2.76
CA ASP A 15 -2.77 -2.08 1.56
C ASP A 15 -2.76 -0.59 1.16
N GLY A 16 -2.62 -0.30 -0.13
CA GLY A 16 -2.74 1.06 -0.66
C GLY A 16 -2.23 1.25 -2.10
N ILE A 17 -2.77 2.24 -2.82
CA ILE A 17 -2.36 2.55 -4.20
C ILE A 17 -1.10 3.43 -4.22
N LEU A 18 -0.01 2.90 -4.78
CA LEU A 18 1.24 3.66 -4.90
C LEU A 18 1.29 4.49 -6.16
N LEU A 19 0.82 3.94 -7.29
CA LEU A 19 0.85 4.59 -8.59
C LEU A 19 -0.36 4.17 -9.41
N HIS A 20 -0.92 5.14 -10.14
CA HIS A 20 -1.97 4.89 -11.10
C HIS A 20 -1.76 5.77 -12.34
N ARG A 21 -1.88 5.15 -13.51
CA ARG A 21 -1.81 5.83 -14.80
C ARG A 21 -3.03 5.42 -15.62
N GLU A 22 -3.82 6.41 -16.03
CA GLU A 22 -5.03 6.21 -16.85
C GLU A 22 -4.77 6.69 -18.29
N GLY A 23 -5.28 5.92 -19.26
CA GLY A 23 -5.24 6.24 -20.68
C GLY A 23 -6.62 6.61 -21.22
N GLN A 24 -6.66 7.19 -22.41
CA GLN A 24 -7.89 7.77 -22.98
C GLN A 24 -9.02 6.77 -23.22
N ASN A 25 -8.70 5.48 -23.38
CA ASN A 25 -9.66 4.42 -23.74
C ASN A 25 -10.09 3.56 -22.53
N GLY A 26 -9.81 3.99 -21.30
CA GLY A 26 -10.08 3.22 -20.08
C GLY A 26 -8.99 2.18 -19.75
N ASP A 27 -7.95 2.14 -20.56
CA ASP A 27 -6.71 1.44 -20.26
C ASP A 27 -6.08 2.04 -19.01
N HIS A 28 -5.62 1.20 -18.09
CA HIS A 28 -4.94 1.71 -16.91
C HIS A 28 -3.88 0.75 -16.39
N ILE A 29 -2.89 1.35 -15.75
CA ILE A 29 -1.84 0.68 -15.01
C ILE A 29 -1.97 1.12 -13.56
N THR A 30 -2.14 0.17 -12.65
CA THR A 30 -2.20 0.43 -11.21
C THR A 30 -1.15 -0.41 -10.52
N MET A 31 -0.34 0.24 -9.68
CA MET A 31 0.55 -0.44 -8.77
C MET A 31 0.04 -0.25 -7.34
N GLU A 32 -0.35 -1.35 -6.71
CA GLU A 32 -0.93 -1.35 -5.37
C GLU A 32 -0.18 -2.30 -4.44
N LEU A 33 -0.09 -1.93 -3.18
CA LEU A 33 0.28 -2.81 -2.11
C LEU A 33 -0.97 -3.56 -1.65
N THR A 34 -0.88 -4.88 -1.53
CA THR A 34 -1.97 -5.75 -1.07
C THR A 34 -1.38 -6.80 -0.14
N LYS A 35 -1.81 -6.78 1.14
CA LYS A 35 -1.29 -7.68 2.20
C LYS A 35 0.24 -7.72 2.27
N GLY A 36 0.89 -6.55 2.18
CA GLY A 36 2.35 -6.41 2.25
C GLY A 36 3.12 -6.92 1.03
N LYS A 37 2.44 -7.13 -0.11
CA LYS A 37 3.03 -7.50 -1.40
C LYS A 37 2.67 -6.49 -2.47
N LEU A 38 3.56 -6.21 -3.42
CA LEU A 38 3.33 -5.20 -4.44
C LEU A 38 2.79 -5.85 -5.72
N SER A 39 1.60 -5.45 -6.15
CA SER A 39 0.95 -5.95 -7.36
C SER A 39 0.93 -4.87 -8.44
N LEU A 40 1.37 -5.22 -9.64
CA LEU A 40 1.23 -4.42 -10.85
C LEU A 40 0.07 -4.99 -11.68
N LEU A 41 -1.00 -4.21 -11.77
CA LEU A 41 -2.22 -4.52 -12.49
C LEU A 41 -2.24 -3.69 -13.77
N ILE A 42 -2.43 -4.35 -14.90
CA ILE A 42 -2.59 -3.69 -16.19
C ILE A 42 -3.87 -4.18 -16.82
N ASN A 43 -4.71 -3.22 -17.19
CA ASN A 43 -5.96 -3.46 -17.90
C ASN A 43 -5.89 -2.78 -19.27
N LEU A 44 -6.11 -3.55 -20.32
CA LEU A 44 -6.24 -3.08 -21.69
C LEU A 44 -7.72 -3.24 -22.09
N GLY A 45 -8.42 -2.14 -22.24
CA GLY A 45 -9.86 -1.99 -22.41
C GLY A 45 -10.42 -2.44 -23.77
N ASP A 46 -10.17 -3.68 -24.20
CA ASP A 46 -10.93 -4.29 -25.29
C ASP A 46 -11.93 -5.35 -24.76
N THR A 47 -13.03 -4.86 -24.19
CA THR A 47 -14.13 -5.71 -23.69
C THR A 47 -15.12 -6.14 -24.79
N LYS A 48 -14.91 -5.73 -26.06
CA LYS A 48 -15.90 -5.95 -27.13
C LYS A 48 -15.63 -7.19 -27.99
N THR A 49 -14.40 -7.72 -28.02
CA THR A 49 -14.06 -8.82 -28.94
C THR A 49 -13.58 -10.08 -28.24
N HIS A 50 -12.87 -10.01 -27.09
CA HIS A 50 -12.42 -11.20 -26.36
C HIS A 50 -12.33 -10.97 -24.83
N PRO A 51 -13.33 -11.41 -24.03
CA PRO A 51 -13.43 -11.07 -22.60
C PRO A 51 -12.39 -11.72 -21.67
N SER A 52 -11.55 -12.66 -22.16
CA SER A 52 -10.84 -13.59 -21.27
C SER A 52 -9.33 -13.37 -21.09
N ASN A 53 -8.68 -12.42 -21.79
CA ASN A 53 -7.20 -12.47 -21.92
C ASN A 53 -6.42 -11.15 -21.73
N ALA A 54 -7.03 -10.02 -21.36
CA ALA A 54 -6.35 -8.71 -21.42
C ALA A 54 -5.96 -8.09 -20.07
N GLN A 55 -6.09 -8.82 -18.94
CA GLN A 55 -5.67 -8.34 -17.62
C GLN A 55 -4.38 -9.03 -17.18
N ILE A 56 -3.34 -8.25 -16.93
CA ILE A 56 -2.07 -8.72 -16.37
C ILE A 56 -2.07 -8.34 -14.89
N ASN A 57 -1.80 -9.31 -14.02
CA ASN A 57 -1.59 -9.08 -12.59
C ASN A 57 -0.31 -9.78 -12.16
N ILE A 58 0.68 -9.01 -11.74
CA ILE A 58 2.00 -9.51 -11.34
C ILE A 58 2.27 -9.02 -9.94
N THR A 59 2.48 -9.96 -9.02
CA THR A 59 2.81 -9.64 -7.62
C THR A 59 4.29 -9.94 -7.35
N LEU A 60 4.99 -8.98 -6.75
CA LEU A 60 6.38 -9.09 -6.32
C LEU A 60 6.59 -8.56 -4.90
N GLY A 61 7.63 -9.09 -4.27
CA GLY A 61 8.00 -8.77 -2.89
C GLY A 61 7.03 -9.35 -1.86
N SER A 62 7.44 -9.24 -0.59
CA SER A 62 6.68 -9.69 0.56
C SER A 62 7.17 -8.95 1.79
N LEU A 63 6.27 -8.69 2.75
CA LEU A 63 6.56 -7.92 3.96
C LEU A 63 7.10 -6.52 3.65
N LEU A 64 6.53 -5.88 2.63
CA LEU A 64 6.93 -4.52 2.20
C LEU A 64 6.27 -3.41 3.05
N ASP A 65 5.52 -3.80 4.06
CA ASP A 65 4.84 -3.00 5.07
C ASP A 65 5.63 -2.96 6.40
N ASP A 66 6.94 -3.15 6.33
CA ASP A 66 7.83 -3.32 7.48
C ASP A 66 8.45 -2.01 8.01
N GLN A 67 7.97 -0.86 7.54
CA GLN A 67 8.49 0.47 7.87
C GLN A 67 9.93 0.74 7.36
N HIS A 68 10.48 -0.04 6.43
CA HIS A 68 11.73 0.25 5.72
C HIS A 68 11.50 0.81 4.30
N TRP A 69 12.58 1.32 3.71
CA TRP A 69 12.56 1.80 2.34
C TRP A 69 12.68 0.64 1.35
N HIS A 70 11.66 0.48 0.50
CA HIS A 70 11.67 -0.44 -0.63
C HIS A 70 11.78 0.34 -1.94
N SER A 71 12.58 -0.18 -2.87
CA SER A 71 12.74 0.42 -4.20
C SER A 71 11.92 -0.30 -5.25
N VAL A 72 11.36 0.48 -6.16
CA VAL A 72 10.56 -0.02 -7.29
C VAL A 72 11.08 0.60 -8.57
N LEU A 73 11.23 -0.23 -9.60
CA LEU A 73 11.58 0.19 -10.95
C LEU A 73 10.69 -0.54 -11.95
N ILE A 74 10.00 0.23 -12.80
CA ILE A 74 9.25 -0.25 -13.95
C ILE A 74 9.94 0.29 -15.19
N GLU A 75 10.44 -0.61 -16.03
CA GLU A 75 10.97 -0.26 -17.35
C GLU A 75 10.10 -0.89 -18.41
N HIS A 76 9.62 -0.07 -19.34
CA HIS A 76 8.86 -0.52 -20.49
C HIS A 76 9.64 -0.17 -21.76
N PHE A 77 9.91 -1.19 -22.56
CA PHE A 77 10.56 -1.05 -23.86
C PHE A 77 9.87 -1.95 -24.88
N ASN A 78 9.27 -1.34 -25.90
CA ASN A 78 8.45 -2.02 -26.91
C ASN A 78 7.26 -2.76 -26.29
N ASN A 79 7.29 -4.10 -26.23
CA ASN A 79 6.26 -4.93 -25.57
C ASN A 79 6.82 -5.66 -24.35
N GLN A 80 8.03 -5.31 -23.91
CA GLN A 80 8.69 -5.92 -22.77
C GLN A 80 8.60 -4.97 -21.57
N VAL A 81 8.11 -5.50 -20.45
CA VAL A 81 8.08 -4.79 -19.18
C VAL A 81 8.97 -5.52 -18.18
N ASN A 82 9.88 -4.77 -17.55
CA ASN A 82 10.66 -5.21 -16.42
C ASN A 82 10.07 -4.56 -15.16
N PHE A 83 9.53 -5.36 -14.26
CA PHE A 83 9.05 -4.91 -12.96
C PHE A 83 10.01 -5.39 -11.89
N THR A 84 10.69 -4.46 -11.22
CA THR A 84 11.68 -4.76 -10.18
C THR A 84 11.21 -4.20 -8.84
N VAL A 85 11.25 -5.05 -7.81
CA VAL A 85 11.04 -4.68 -6.41
C VAL A 85 12.29 -5.08 -5.63
N ASP A 86 12.95 -4.09 -5.03
CA ASP A 86 14.28 -4.19 -4.42
C ASP A 86 15.32 -4.79 -5.37
N LYS A 87 15.59 -6.10 -5.24
CA LYS A 87 16.56 -6.84 -6.07
C LYS A 87 15.90 -7.88 -6.96
N HIS A 88 14.58 -8.03 -6.88
CA HIS A 88 13.83 -9.06 -7.59
C HIS A 88 13.15 -8.47 -8.81
N THR A 89 13.51 -8.95 -9.98
CA THR A 89 12.95 -8.50 -11.26
C THR A 89 12.09 -9.59 -11.87
N HIS A 90 10.90 -9.22 -12.32
CA HIS A 90 10.04 -10.03 -13.17
C HIS A 90 9.97 -9.40 -14.56
N HIS A 91 10.26 -10.22 -15.57
CA HIS A 91 10.21 -9.82 -16.97
C HIS A 91 8.96 -10.46 -17.60
N PHE A 92 8.15 -9.64 -18.25
CA PHE A 92 6.97 -10.15 -18.94
C PHE A 92 6.72 -9.40 -20.23
N HIS A 93 6.03 -10.08 -21.15
CA HIS A 93 5.54 -9.47 -22.37
C HIS A 93 4.11 -9.03 -22.16
N ALA A 94 3.92 -7.75 -22.41
CA ALA A 94 2.67 -7.09 -22.35
C ALA A 94 1.90 -7.48 -23.64
N LYS A 95 0.88 -8.35 -23.52
CA LYS A 95 0.13 -8.89 -24.68
C LYS A 95 -0.85 -7.84 -25.22
N GLY A 96 -0.86 -7.59 -26.53
CA GLY A 96 -1.71 -6.58 -27.19
C GLY A 96 -0.88 -5.43 -27.78
N GLU A 97 -1.55 -4.42 -28.36
CA GLU A 97 -0.89 -3.17 -28.80
C GLU A 97 -0.48 -2.30 -27.60
N PHE A 98 0.34 -2.84 -26.69
CA PHE A 98 1.02 -2.06 -25.65
C PHE A 98 1.88 -0.92 -26.22
N SER A 99 2.17 -0.97 -27.52
CA SER A 99 2.78 0.09 -28.31
C SER A 99 1.93 1.37 -28.41
N TYR A 100 0.61 1.29 -28.14
CA TYR A 100 -0.38 2.38 -28.26
C TYR A 100 -1.19 2.60 -26.97
N LEU A 101 -0.58 2.33 -25.82
CA LEU A 101 -1.08 2.87 -24.57
C LEU A 101 -0.91 4.40 -24.60
N ASP A 102 -1.89 5.12 -25.14
CA ASP A 102 -2.03 6.58 -25.05
C ASP A 102 -2.37 6.95 -23.60
N LEU A 103 -1.38 6.74 -22.74
CA LEU A 103 -1.38 7.02 -21.32
C LEU A 103 -0.88 8.45 -21.06
N ASP A 104 -1.08 9.37 -21.99
CA ASP A 104 -0.66 10.77 -21.90
C ASP A 104 -1.63 11.64 -21.07
N TYR A 105 -2.62 11.02 -20.41
CA TYR A 105 -3.65 11.74 -19.70
C TYR A 105 -3.25 12.11 -18.26
N GLU A 106 -3.10 11.12 -17.37
CA GLU A 106 -2.80 11.42 -15.97
C GLU A 106 -1.95 10.32 -15.32
N LEU A 107 -0.84 10.72 -14.68
CA LEU A 107 0.00 9.87 -13.85
C LEU A 107 -0.08 10.38 -12.41
N SER A 108 -0.56 9.54 -11.50
CA SER A 108 -0.78 9.87 -10.10
C SER A 108 0.02 8.95 -9.18
N PHE A 109 0.42 9.49 -8.03
CA PHE A 109 1.14 8.78 -6.98
C PHE A 109 0.41 8.92 -5.66
N GLY A 110 0.31 7.82 -4.92
CA GLY A 110 -0.29 7.76 -3.59
C GLY A 110 -1.82 7.70 -3.54
N GLY A 111 -2.49 7.67 -4.68
CA GLY A 111 -3.94 7.54 -4.79
C GLY A 111 -4.41 7.83 -6.21
N ILE A 112 -5.72 7.63 -6.45
CA ILE A 112 -6.36 7.95 -7.74
C ILE A 112 -7.18 9.24 -7.53
N PRO A 113 -6.92 10.31 -8.29
CA PRO A 113 -7.75 11.51 -8.25
C PRO A 113 -9.12 11.17 -8.88
N VAL A 114 -10.18 11.13 -8.09
CA VAL A 114 -11.51 10.76 -8.59
C VAL A 114 -12.20 11.99 -9.22
N PRO A 115 -12.60 11.99 -10.49
CA PRO A 115 -13.57 12.94 -11.02
C PRO A 115 -14.99 12.45 -10.69
N GLY A 116 -15.57 12.97 -9.61
CA GLY A 116 -17.03 13.15 -9.49
C GLY A 116 -17.96 11.92 -9.47
N LYS A 117 -17.51 10.67 -9.46
CA LYS A 117 -18.40 9.50 -9.30
C LYS A 117 -17.84 8.45 -8.34
N SER A 118 -18.44 8.41 -7.15
CA SER A 118 -18.39 7.28 -6.23
C SER A 118 -18.92 6.02 -6.93
N GLY A 119 -18.12 4.95 -6.92
CA GLY A 119 -18.65 3.60 -7.09
C GLY A 119 -17.79 2.67 -7.94
N THR A 120 -16.65 2.23 -7.42
CA THR A 120 -16.22 0.82 -7.48
C THR A 120 -14.97 0.58 -6.63
N LEU A 121 -15.13 -0.30 -5.63
CA LEU A 121 -14.12 -0.96 -4.79
C LEU A 121 -13.31 -0.12 -3.79
N SER A 122 -13.15 -0.69 -2.60
CA SER A 122 -12.48 -0.19 -1.38
C SER A 122 -10.97 0.05 -1.53
N GLN A 123 -10.51 0.68 -2.61
CA GLN A 123 -9.11 0.99 -2.79
C GLN A 123 -8.69 2.14 -1.87
N ARG A 124 -7.76 1.85 -0.96
CA ARG A 124 -7.22 2.81 0.00
C ARG A 124 -6.10 3.61 -0.66
N ASN A 125 -6.08 4.93 -0.43
CA ASN A 125 -4.93 5.75 -0.76
C ASN A 125 -3.69 5.26 0.02
N PHE A 126 -2.51 5.46 -0.55
CA PHE A 126 -1.27 5.13 0.14
C PHE A 126 -1.09 6.02 1.36
N ASN A 127 -0.74 5.41 2.48
CA ASN A 127 -0.34 6.12 3.69
C ASN A 127 1.08 5.68 4.04
N GLY A 128 2.02 6.59 3.86
CA GLY A 128 3.45 6.32 4.02
C GLY A 128 4.26 7.46 3.40
N CYS A 129 5.51 7.15 3.09
CA CYS A 129 6.43 8.10 2.47
C CYS A 129 6.86 7.61 1.09
N PHE A 130 7.12 8.57 0.21
CA PHE A 130 7.87 8.35 -1.02
C PHE A 130 9.20 9.09 -0.98
N GLU A 131 10.23 8.50 -1.61
CA GLU A 131 11.45 9.21 -1.97
C GLU A 131 11.83 8.86 -3.41
N ASN A 132 12.60 9.73 -4.06
CA ASN A 132 13.18 9.47 -5.38
C ASN A 132 12.14 9.06 -6.44
N ILE A 133 11.01 9.75 -6.53
CA ILE A 133 10.05 9.55 -7.63
C ILE A 133 10.63 10.19 -8.90
N TYR A 134 10.93 9.35 -9.89
CA TYR A 134 11.36 9.75 -11.22
C TYR A 134 10.47 9.12 -12.29
N TYR A 135 10.09 9.92 -13.27
CA TYR A 135 9.47 9.47 -14.51
C TYR A 135 10.32 9.95 -15.68
N ASN A 136 10.83 9.02 -16.49
CA ASN A 136 11.70 9.31 -17.64
C ASN A 136 12.88 10.25 -17.30
N GLY A 137 13.46 10.07 -16.10
CA GLY A 137 14.58 10.86 -15.59
C GLY A 137 14.19 12.21 -14.95
N VAL A 138 12.92 12.60 -14.99
CA VAL A 138 12.40 13.83 -14.37
C VAL A 138 12.03 13.57 -12.92
N ASN A 139 12.56 14.37 -12.00
CA ASN A 139 12.26 14.29 -10.57
C ASN A 139 10.88 14.92 -10.27
N ILE A 140 9.87 14.07 -10.03
CA ILE A 140 8.49 14.52 -9.81
C ILE A 140 8.34 15.26 -8.47
N ILE A 141 9.09 14.85 -7.43
CA ILE A 141 9.08 15.50 -6.12
C ILE A 141 9.58 16.96 -6.23
N ASP A 142 10.62 17.21 -7.03
CA ASP A 142 11.15 18.55 -7.26
C ASP A 142 10.15 19.43 -8.02
N LEU A 143 9.46 18.89 -9.02
CA LEU A 143 8.40 19.60 -9.74
C LEU A 143 7.24 19.97 -8.80
N ALA A 144 6.82 19.04 -7.93
CA ALA A 144 5.78 19.28 -6.93
C ALA A 144 6.21 20.36 -5.94
N ARG A 145 7.43 20.29 -5.40
CA ARG A 145 7.97 21.30 -4.45
C ARG A 145 8.03 22.69 -5.07
N LYS A 146 8.38 22.77 -6.36
CA LYS A 146 8.45 24.02 -7.11
C LYS A 146 7.10 24.50 -7.66
N HIS A 147 6.00 23.81 -7.33
CA HIS A 147 4.63 24.15 -7.76
C HIS A 147 4.53 24.37 -9.27
N LYS A 148 5.15 23.47 -10.05
CA LYS A 148 5.08 23.55 -11.51
C LYS A 148 3.65 23.30 -11.99
N SER A 149 3.19 24.06 -12.98
CA SER A 149 1.80 24.02 -13.48
C SER A 149 1.34 22.66 -14.01
N GLN A 150 2.29 21.78 -14.35
CA GLN A 150 2.04 20.40 -14.79
C GLN A 150 1.80 19.40 -13.64
N ILE A 151 1.97 19.82 -12.38
CA ILE A 151 1.76 18.97 -11.20
C ILE A 151 0.54 19.47 -10.44
N TYR A 152 -0.40 18.58 -10.20
CA TYR A 152 -1.55 18.83 -9.33
C TYR A 152 -1.38 18.03 -8.03
N THR A 153 -1.67 18.67 -6.90
CA THR A 153 -1.54 18.07 -5.57
C THR A 153 -2.91 18.09 -4.88
N VAL A 154 -3.32 16.93 -4.36
CA VAL A 154 -4.61 16.76 -3.67
C VAL A 154 -4.35 16.33 -2.23
N GLY A 155 -5.04 16.96 -1.28
CA GLY A 155 -4.97 16.61 0.14
C GLY A 155 -3.77 17.20 0.87
N ASN A 156 -3.46 16.64 2.04
CA ASN A 156 -2.37 17.11 2.89
C ASN A 156 -1.11 16.26 2.65
N MET A 157 -0.09 16.85 2.03
CA MET A 157 1.22 16.22 1.86
C MET A 157 2.33 17.09 2.44
N SER A 158 3.40 16.46 2.90
CA SER A 158 4.62 17.14 3.32
C SER A 158 5.83 16.61 2.56
N PHE A 159 6.87 17.43 2.40
CA PHE A 159 8.11 17.04 1.73
C PHE A 159 9.15 16.43 2.69
N SER A 160 8.70 15.93 3.84
CA SER A 160 9.51 15.29 4.86
C SER A 160 8.88 13.97 5.28
N CYS A 161 9.68 12.91 5.37
CA CYS A 161 9.24 11.65 5.95
C CYS A 161 9.69 11.57 7.41
N LEU A 162 8.81 11.92 8.35
CA LEU A 162 9.10 11.77 9.77
C LEU A 162 8.95 10.30 10.16
N GLU A 163 9.95 9.76 10.84
CA GLU A 163 9.80 8.47 11.50
C GLU A 163 8.84 8.61 12.69
N PRO A 164 7.82 7.75 12.83
CA PRO A 164 6.98 7.77 14.01
C PRO A 164 7.86 7.56 15.24
N GLN A 165 7.88 8.54 16.14
CA GLN A 165 8.56 8.35 17.42
C GLN A 165 7.75 7.33 18.22
N VAL A 166 8.25 6.09 18.29
CA VAL A 166 7.66 5.07 19.16
C VAL A 166 8.03 5.42 20.59
N VAL A 167 7.14 6.13 21.29
CA VAL A 167 7.30 6.42 22.71
C VAL A 167 6.82 5.21 23.50
N PRO A 168 7.70 4.46 24.17
CA PRO A 168 7.28 3.28 24.94
C PRO A 168 6.41 3.72 26.13
N VAL A 169 5.33 2.98 26.38
CA VAL A 169 4.48 3.17 27.56
C VAL A 169 4.85 2.14 28.62
N THR A 170 5.09 2.58 29.85
CA THR A 170 5.38 1.69 30.98
C THR A 170 4.16 1.60 31.89
N PHE A 171 3.61 0.38 32.06
CA PHE A 171 2.52 0.11 32.98
C PHE A 171 3.09 -0.27 34.36
N LEU A 172 3.05 0.67 35.31
CA LEU A 172 3.66 0.52 36.63
C LEU A 172 2.81 -0.32 37.60
N SER A 173 1.51 -0.49 37.32
CA SER A 173 0.59 -1.30 38.12
C SER A 173 -0.24 -2.24 37.26
N SER A 174 -0.75 -3.32 37.85
CA SER A 174 -1.67 -4.26 37.19
C SER A 174 -3.02 -3.64 36.81
N SER A 175 -3.37 -2.49 37.37
CA SER A 175 -4.58 -1.73 37.05
C SER A 175 -4.38 -0.70 35.94
N SER A 176 -3.15 -0.42 35.54
CA SER A 176 -2.85 0.56 34.50
C SER A 176 -3.18 -0.02 33.12
N PHE A 177 -3.92 0.71 32.30
CA PHE A 177 -4.23 0.32 30.92
C PHE A 177 -4.29 1.54 30.01
N LEU A 178 -4.13 1.31 28.70
CA LEU A 178 -4.33 2.32 27.66
C LEU A 178 -5.53 1.90 26.82
N ALA A 179 -6.56 2.75 26.78
CA ALA A 179 -7.68 2.56 25.87
C ALA A 179 -7.33 3.20 24.52
N LEU A 180 -7.15 2.38 23.49
CA LEU A 180 -6.92 2.83 22.13
C LEU A 180 -8.25 2.93 21.37
N PRO A 181 -8.40 3.88 20.43
CA PRO A 181 -9.56 3.89 19.55
C PRO A 181 -9.59 2.59 18.74
N GLY A 182 -10.65 1.80 18.92
CA GLY A 182 -10.84 0.54 18.20
C GLY A 182 -11.52 0.75 16.85
N THR A 183 -11.32 -0.19 15.93
CA THR A 183 -12.08 -0.28 14.68
C THR A 183 -13.44 -0.93 14.97
N SER A 184 -14.44 -0.13 15.32
CA SER A 184 -15.82 -0.62 15.45
C SER A 184 -16.35 -1.03 14.07
N GLY A 185 -16.93 -2.23 13.96
CA GLY A 185 -17.60 -2.69 12.74
C GLY A 185 -16.76 -3.45 11.71
N GLN A 186 -15.52 -3.82 12.02
CA GLN A 186 -14.70 -4.67 11.16
C GLN A 186 -14.68 -6.11 11.69
N ASP A 187 -14.77 -7.10 10.79
CA ASP A 187 -14.66 -8.53 11.12
C ASP A 187 -13.20 -9.00 11.24
N GLU A 188 -12.26 -8.21 10.73
CA GLU A 188 -10.82 -8.47 10.79
C GLU A 188 -10.10 -7.39 11.61
N VAL A 189 -9.11 -7.80 12.40
CA VAL A 189 -8.26 -6.92 13.19
C VAL A 189 -6.80 -7.31 13.02
N PHE A 190 -5.98 -6.32 12.68
CA PHE A 190 -4.52 -6.45 12.60
C PHE A 190 -3.90 -5.67 13.76
N VAL A 191 -3.05 -6.33 14.55
CA VAL A 191 -2.35 -5.71 15.67
C VAL A 191 -0.88 -6.11 15.61
N SER A 192 0.00 -5.12 15.68
CA SER A 192 1.43 -5.31 15.89
C SER A 192 1.90 -4.41 17.03
N PHE A 193 2.63 -4.97 17.98
CA PHE A 193 3.27 -4.22 19.07
C PHE A 193 4.48 -4.97 19.61
N GLN A 194 5.36 -4.24 20.30
CA GLN A 194 6.50 -4.80 21.01
C GLN A 194 6.27 -4.65 22.51
N PHE A 195 6.68 -5.64 23.31
CA PHE A 195 6.61 -5.56 24.76
C PHE A 195 7.85 -6.18 25.41
N ARG A 196 8.17 -5.72 26.62
CA ARG A 196 9.19 -6.30 27.49
C ARG A 196 8.65 -6.31 28.91
N THR A 197 8.73 -7.45 29.58
CA THR A 197 8.29 -7.60 30.97
C THR A 197 9.05 -8.71 31.68
N TRP A 198 9.11 -8.62 33.01
CA TRP A 198 9.60 -9.68 33.89
C TRP A 198 8.45 -10.53 34.47
N ASN A 199 7.20 -10.09 34.28
CA ASN A 199 6.03 -10.79 34.80
C ASN A 199 5.71 -12.03 33.97
N LYS A 200 5.45 -13.15 34.64
CA LYS A 200 5.05 -14.41 33.99
C LYS A 200 3.58 -14.44 33.60
N GLU A 201 2.77 -13.61 34.25
CA GLU A 201 1.32 -13.47 34.05
C GLU A 201 0.98 -12.02 33.71
N GLY A 202 -0.01 -11.80 32.84
CA GLY A 202 -0.55 -10.47 32.59
C GLY A 202 -1.33 -10.36 31.29
N LEU A 203 -2.38 -9.54 31.28
CA LEU A 203 -3.10 -9.18 30.07
C LEU A 203 -2.24 -8.23 29.23
N LEU A 204 -2.01 -8.56 27.95
CA LEU A 204 -1.27 -7.70 27.02
C LEU A 204 -2.21 -6.84 26.18
N LEU A 205 -3.28 -7.44 25.67
CA LEU A 205 -4.26 -6.76 24.82
C LEU A 205 -5.61 -7.48 24.88
N SER A 206 -6.69 -6.72 24.88
CA SER A 206 -8.04 -7.24 24.67
C SER A 206 -8.81 -6.33 23.73
N SER A 207 -9.64 -6.93 22.88
CA SER A 207 -10.55 -6.19 22.01
C SER A 207 -11.82 -6.98 21.77
N LYS A 208 -12.93 -6.25 21.58
CA LYS A 208 -14.20 -6.79 21.12
C LYS A 208 -14.31 -6.52 19.62
N LEU A 209 -14.61 -7.57 18.85
CA LEU A 209 -14.91 -7.46 17.43
C LEU A 209 -16.38 -7.03 17.26
N HIS A 210 -16.87 -6.98 16.02
CA HIS A 210 -18.28 -6.74 15.74
C HIS A 210 -19.19 -7.60 16.63
N GLN A 211 -20.37 -7.10 17.00
CA GLN A 211 -21.21 -7.66 18.06
C GLN A 211 -21.53 -9.17 17.87
N SER A 212 -21.59 -9.63 16.61
CA SER A 212 -21.81 -11.03 16.22
C SER A 212 -20.57 -11.91 16.19
N SER A 213 -19.37 -11.32 16.17
CA SER A 213 -18.11 -11.99 15.81
C SER A 213 -17.25 -12.34 17.03
N GLY A 214 -17.59 -11.81 18.22
CA GLY A 214 -16.89 -12.12 19.47
C GLY A 214 -15.78 -11.14 19.83
N GLY A 215 -14.68 -11.64 20.37
CA GLY A 215 -13.52 -10.85 20.77
C GLY A 215 -12.28 -11.72 20.98
N PHE A 216 -11.17 -11.05 21.28
CA PHE A 216 -9.92 -11.74 21.57
C PHE A 216 -9.21 -11.16 22.79
N VAL A 217 -8.41 -12.02 23.42
CA VAL A 217 -7.58 -11.69 24.57
C VAL A 217 -6.20 -12.28 24.33
N LEU A 218 -5.19 -11.41 24.31
CA LEU A 218 -3.77 -11.78 24.24
C LEU A 218 -3.15 -11.55 25.63
N TYR A 219 -2.54 -12.58 26.19
CA TYR A 219 -2.04 -12.54 27.57
C TYR A 219 -0.77 -13.40 27.73
N LEU A 220 -0.03 -13.14 28.80
CA LEU A 220 1.05 -13.98 29.27
C LEU A 220 0.52 -14.97 30.30
N SER A 221 0.94 -16.23 30.16
CA SER A 221 0.73 -17.26 31.17
C SER A 221 1.90 -18.24 31.16
N ASP A 222 2.50 -18.46 32.32
CA ASP A 222 3.76 -19.14 32.55
C ASP A 222 4.91 -18.60 31.67
N GLY A 223 4.93 -17.27 31.45
CA GLY A 223 5.93 -16.61 30.61
C GLY A 223 5.78 -16.88 29.10
N ARG A 224 4.67 -17.51 28.67
CA ARG A 224 4.34 -17.74 27.26
C ARG A 224 3.23 -16.80 26.82
N VAL A 225 3.35 -16.26 25.61
CA VAL A 225 2.27 -15.50 24.97
C VAL A 225 1.19 -16.46 24.51
N LYS A 226 -0.05 -16.24 24.95
CA LYS A 226 -1.24 -17.00 24.58
C LYS A 226 -2.31 -16.07 24.03
N ILE A 227 -3.07 -16.55 23.06
CA ILE A 227 -4.25 -15.88 22.51
C ILE A 227 -5.49 -16.73 22.78
N ASN A 228 -6.58 -16.10 23.19
CA ASN A 228 -7.89 -16.72 23.32
C ASN A 228 -8.92 -15.93 22.50
N LEU A 229 -9.63 -16.64 21.63
CA LEU A 229 -10.73 -16.11 20.84
C LEU A 229 -12.04 -16.58 21.48
N HIS A 230 -12.92 -15.64 21.82
CA HIS A 230 -14.23 -15.95 22.39
C HIS A 230 -15.33 -15.42 21.47
N LYS A 231 -16.43 -16.16 21.35
CA LYS A 231 -17.64 -15.68 20.69
C LYS A 231 -18.57 -15.05 21.71
N THR A 232 -19.29 -14.00 21.32
CA THR A 232 -20.41 -13.45 22.08
C THR A 232 -21.64 -14.32 21.93
#